data_AF-A0A3M1FSC5-F1
#
_entry.id   AF-A0A3M1FSC5-F1
#
_cell.length_a   1.000
_cell.length_b   1.000
_cell.length_c   1.000
_cell.angle_alpha   90.00
_cell.angle_beta   90.00
_cell.angle_gamma   90.00
#
_symmetry.space_group_name_H-M   'P 1'
#
loop_
_entity.id
_entity.type
_entity.pdbx_description
1 polymer ?
#
loop_
_entity_poly.entity_id
_entity_poly.type
_entity_poly.pdbx_seq_one_letter_code
_entity_poly.pdbx_strand_id
1 'polypeptide(L)'
;KYFLTCYDIVKFARKQNILCQGRGAAANSAVCYCLGITAVNPTKIDLLLSRFISKERNEPPDIDIDFEHKRREEVIQYIYKKYSREKAALTAEIITYRLKSAKRDLAKALGSLSLSLNREKYNDLFQYLLKEMQGFPRHFSQHVGGFIISQTPLYNIVPIQNASMPSRTIIEWDKDDIEELGILKIDILALGILTCLKKALKYINKKRIKEKLSPIELYSVPQDDKKVFNSIAKGDTIGVFQLESRAQIAMLPRVKPKCFYDLVIEIALVRPGPLQGNMVHPYLRRRNNLETPSYPDKIVKKILGKTLGIPIFQEQAMKLAIYLADFTPGEAEMLRRAMSAWKKNKTAIEKLQEEILNRMIKKGYSKDFAKSCVNQLKGFSEYGFPESHAASFALLAYASAYLRYYYPAEYAAAILNSQPMGFYPPAQIINDAQTHGVKVLPIDINKSKWFTFALKNSKAIQLGLHLVKYLSIKQYLILKKIKEKTGDFTSIEKIWEEAA
;
A
#
# COMPACT_ATOMS: atom_id res chain seq x y z
N LYS A 1 18.92 14.55 -12.23
CA LYS A 1 18.38 13.75 -13.35
C LYS A 1 17.28 12.79 -12.91
N TYR A 2 17.53 11.88 -11.96
CA TYR A 2 16.52 10.92 -11.45
C TYR A 2 15.16 11.53 -11.08
N PHE A 3 15.13 12.60 -10.27
CA PHE A 3 13.89 13.33 -9.95
C PHE A 3 13.13 13.83 -11.17
N LEU A 4 13.83 14.27 -12.22
CA LEU A 4 13.20 14.76 -13.45
C LEU A 4 12.59 13.61 -14.26
N THR A 5 13.22 12.43 -14.24
CA THR A 5 12.65 11.21 -14.83
C THR A 5 11.34 10.83 -14.13
N CYS A 6 11.31 10.81 -12.79
CA CYS A 6 10.09 10.56 -12.03
C CYS A 6 9.03 11.64 -12.27
N TYR A 7 9.42 12.92 -12.26
CA TYR A 7 8.53 14.03 -12.56
C TYR A 7 7.91 13.92 -13.95
N ASP A 8 8.68 13.53 -14.96
CA ASP A 8 8.18 13.37 -16.32
C ASP A 8 7.14 12.25 -16.43
N ILE A 9 7.35 11.12 -15.76
CA ILE A 9 6.38 10.02 -15.70
C ILE A 9 5.09 10.49 -15.00
N VAL A 10 5.21 11.21 -13.87
CA VAL A 10 4.07 11.78 -13.15
C VAL A 10 3.34 12.83 -14.01
N LYS A 11 4.08 13.66 -14.74
CA LYS A 11 3.53 14.67 -15.66
C LYS A 11 2.74 14.01 -16.79
N PHE A 12 3.25 12.92 -17.36
CA PHE A 12 2.51 12.12 -18.35
C PHE A 12 1.22 11.57 -17.74
N ALA A 13 1.29 10.92 -16.57
CA ALA A 13 0.13 10.35 -15.90
C ALA A 13 -0.95 11.41 -15.66
N ARG A 14 -0.58 12.58 -15.13
CA ARG A 14 -1.49 13.71 -14.91
C ARG A 14 -2.10 14.23 -16.22
N LYS A 15 -1.32 14.35 -17.29
CA LYS A 15 -1.83 14.75 -18.62
C LYS A 15 -2.86 13.75 -19.16
N GLN A 16 -2.68 12.45 -18.88
CA GLN A 16 -3.64 11.40 -19.22
C GLN A 16 -4.76 11.23 -18.18
N ASN A 17 -4.83 12.13 -17.20
CA ASN A 17 -5.80 12.11 -16.11
C ASN A 17 -5.77 10.80 -15.30
N ILE A 18 -4.59 10.20 -15.15
CA ILE A 18 -4.29 9.02 -14.32
C ILE A 18 -3.87 9.51 -12.93
N LEU A 19 -4.56 9.04 -11.89
CA LEU A 19 -4.15 9.30 -10.51
C LEU A 19 -2.85 8.58 -10.19
N CYS A 20 -1.94 9.28 -9.53
CA CYS A 20 -0.66 8.75 -9.11
C CYS A 20 -0.20 9.35 -7.79
N GLN A 21 0.43 8.54 -6.95
CA GLN A 21 0.94 8.99 -5.66
C GLN A 21 2.30 8.37 -5.35
N GLY A 22 3.30 9.22 -5.16
CA GLY A 22 4.57 8.81 -4.58
C GLY A 22 4.43 8.48 -3.10
N ARG A 23 5.15 7.45 -2.65
CA ARG A 23 5.15 7.00 -1.25
C ARG A 23 6.56 6.62 -0.78
N GLY A 24 6.64 5.99 0.39
CA GLY A 24 7.92 5.53 0.93
C GLY A 24 8.81 6.70 1.34
N ALA A 25 10.12 6.54 1.17
CA ALA A 25 11.08 7.57 1.56
C ALA A 25 10.95 8.85 0.71
N ALA A 26 10.39 8.79 -0.51
CA ALA A 26 10.19 9.96 -1.35
C ALA A 26 9.33 11.06 -0.68
N ALA A 27 8.42 10.69 0.23
CA ALA A 27 7.61 11.63 0.98
C ALA A 27 8.41 12.42 2.04
N ASN A 28 9.66 12.05 2.32
CA ASN A 28 10.60 12.83 3.12
C ASN A 28 11.30 13.97 2.33
N SER A 29 10.91 14.21 1.06
CA SER A 29 11.52 15.23 0.21
C SER A 29 10.54 16.34 -0.16
N ALA A 30 10.87 17.57 0.22
CA ALA A 30 10.17 18.77 -0.23
C ALA A 30 10.24 18.94 -1.76
N VAL A 31 11.33 18.50 -2.39
CA VAL A 31 11.48 18.52 -3.86
C VAL A 31 10.46 17.59 -4.52
N CYS A 32 10.29 16.37 -3.99
CA CYS A 32 9.27 15.46 -4.50
C CYS A 32 7.85 16.03 -4.37
N TYR A 33 7.57 16.74 -3.27
CA TYR A 33 6.30 17.43 -3.07
C TYR A 33 6.09 18.57 -4.08
N CYS A 34 7.08 19.45 -4.26
CA CYS A 34 7.00 20.57 -5.22
C CYS A 34 6.87 20.11 -6.67
N LEU A 35 7.52 19.00 -7.04
CA LEU A 35 7.36 18.36 -8.35
C LEU A 35 6.02 17.63 -8.49
N GLY A 36 5.27 17.46 -7.41
CA GLY A 36 4.01 16.71 -7.39
C GLY A 36 4.19 15.19 -7.50
N ILE A 37 5.40 14.68 -7.28
CA ILE A 37 5.66 13.24 -7.18
C ILE A 37 4.95 12.71 -5.94
N THR A 38 5.01 13.42 -4.83
CA THR A 38 4.28 13.09 -3.59
C THR A 38 3.22 14.15 -3.30
N ALA A 39 2.16 13.74 -2.59
CA ALA A 39 1.08 14.65 -2.15
C ALA A 39 1.16 14.97 -0.65
N VAL A 40 2.15 14.43 0.06
CA VAL A 40 2.32 14.64 1.49
C VAL A 40 2.95 16.00 1.73
N ASN A 41 2.22 16.89 2.41
CA ASN A 41 2.74 18.20 2.74
C ASN A 41 3.84 18.08 3.81
N PRO A 42 5.08 18.53 3.50
CA PRO A 42 6.21 18.41 4.42
C PRO A 42 6.05 19.21 5.72
N THR A 43 5.13 20.18 5.80
CA THR A 43 4.86 20.92 7.04
C THR A 43 3.98 20.14 8.02
N LYS A 44 3.30 19.07 7.57
CA LYS A 44 2.39 18.26 8.38
C LYS A 44 3.06 17.04 9.01
N ILE A 45 4.28 16.69 8.59
CA ILE A 45 5.05 15.54 9.06
C ILE A 45 6.48 15.95 9.39
N ASP A 46 7.15 15.20 10.25
CA ASP A 46 8.54 15.51 10.59
C ASP A 46 9.50 14.85 9.60
N LEU A 47 9.83 15.57 8.52
CA LEU A 47 10.75 15.08 7.50
C LEU A 47 12.09 14.60 8.09
N LEU A 48 12.64 13.54 7.49
CA LEU A 48 14.01 13.11 7.69
C LEU A 48 14.66 12.87 6.33
N LEU A 49 15.31 13.91 5.76
CA LEU A 49 15.87 13.83 4.40
C LEU A 49 16.90 12.71 4.26
N SER A 50 17.72 12.47 5.29
CA SER A 50 18.72 11.38 5.32
C SER A 50 18.11 10.00 5.11
N ARG A 51 16.82 9.82 5.46
CA ARG A 51 16.08 8.58 5.19
C ARG A 51 15.82 8.35 3.71
N PHE A 52 15.73 9.43 2.94
CA PHE A 52 15.52 9.42 1.51
C PHE A 52 16.84 9.47 0.73
N ILE A 53 17.73 10.40 1.05
CA ILE A 53 19.06 10.57 0.43
C ILE A 53 20.03 10.96 1.54
N SER A 54 21.14 10.23 1.68
CA SER A 54 22.23 10.51 2.62
C SER A 54 23.54 10.59 1.85
N LYS A 55 24.46 11.45 2.30
CA LYS A 55 25.80 11.59 1.70
C LYS A 55 26.71 10.43 2.10
N GLU A 56 26.47 9.87 3.27
CA GLU A 56 27.17 8.71 3.82
C GLU A 56 26.77 7.41 3.10
N ARG A 57 25.69 7.45 2.32
CA ARG A 57 25.11 6.31 1.61
C ARG A 57 25.48 6.36 0.14
N ASN A 58 26.24 5.38 -0.33
CA ASN A 58 26.45 5.15 -1.75
C ASN A 58 25.33 4.29 -2.37
N GLU A 59 24.08 4.48 -1.92
CA GLU A 59 22.90 3.77 -2.45
C GLU A 59 21.98 4.75 -3.20
N PRO A 60 21.48 4.36 -4.37
CA PRO A 60 20.55 5.19 -5.13
C PRO A 60 19.27 5.51 -4.33
N PRO A 61 18.70 6.73 -4.44
CA PRO A 61 17.37 6.99 -3.91
C PRO A 61 16.32 6.13 -4.62
N ASP A 62 15.39 5.58 -3.85
CA ASP A 62 14.26 4.82 -4.37
C ASP A 62 12.98 5.66 -4.29
N ILE A 63 12.28 5.81 -5.43
CA ILE A 63 11.01 6.53 -5.53
C ILE A 63 9.94 5.54 -6.01
N ASP A 64 9.12 5.10 -5.08
CA ASP A 64 7.90 4.34 -5.33
C ASP A 64 6.78 5.25 -5.81
N ILE A 65 6.18 4.97 -6.96
CA ILE A 65 5.01 5.69 -7.45
C ILE A 65 3.88 4.71 -7.73
N ASP A 66 2.78 4.87 -7.00
CA ASP A 66 1.53 4.17 -7.23
C ASP A 66 0.73 4.82 -8.34
N PHE A 67 0.22 4.03 -9.27
CA PHE A 67 -0.73 4.45 -10.31
C PHE A 67 -2.04 3.68 -10.18
N GLU A 68 -3.09 4.17 -10.85
CA GLU A 68 -4.33 3.42 -11.02
C GLU A 68 -4.04 2.02 -11.59
N HIS A 69 -4.38 0.96 -10.84
CA HIS A 69 -4.15 -0.43 -11.25
C HIS A 69 -4.57 -0.74 -12.70
N LYS A 70 -5.75 -0.26 -13.12
CA LYS A 70 -6.28 -0.53 -14.48
C LYS A 70 -5.61 0.28 -15.59
N ARG A 71 -4.85 1.32 -15.27
CA ARG A 71 -4.21 2.24 -16.24
C ARG A 71 -2.69 2.31 -16.12
N ARG A 72 -2.08 1.52 -15.22
CA ARG A 72 -0.62 1.43 -15.06
C ARG A 72 0.07 1.05 -16.37
N GLU A 73 -0.57 0.21 -17.19
CA GLU A 73 -0.02 -0.21 -18.48
C GLU A 73 0.27 0.99 -19.41
N GLU A 74 -0.59 2.01 -19.41
CA GLU A 74 -0.39 3.22 -20.22
C GLU A 74 0.91 3.95 -19.83
N VAL A 75 1.24 3.95 -18.53
CA VAL A 75 2.47 4.55 -17.99
C VAL A 75 3.69 3.73 -18.38
N ILE A 76 3.61 2.39 -18.29
CA ILE A 76 4.70 1.50 -18.71
C ILE A 76 4.97 1.68 -20.21
N GLN A 77 3.93 1.70 -21.05
CA GLN A 77 4.09 1.89 -22.49
C GLN A 77 4.63 3.29 -22.85
N TYR A 78 4.30 4.32 -22.06
CA TYR A 78 4.93 5.64 -22.19
C TYR A 78 6.44 5.58 -21.95
N ILE A 79 6.88 4.86 -20.90
CA ILE A 79 8.31 4.69 -20.61
C ILE A 79 9.00 3.97 -21.77
N TYR A 80 8.44 2.87 -22.28
CA TYR A 80 9.00 2.18 -23.44
C TYR A 80 9.04 3.06 -24.69
N LYS A 81 8.00 3.85 -24.96
CA LYS A 81 7.97 4.76 -26.10
C LYS A 81 9.05 5.84 -26.00
N LYS A 82 9.30 6.34 -24.79
CA LYS A 82 10.23 7.44 -24.56
C LYS A 82 11.69 6.99 -24.53
N TYR A 83 11.98 5.88 -23.85
CA TYR A 83 13.35 5.42 -23.62
C TYR A 83 13.77 4.26 -24.52
N SER A 84 12.85 3.70 -25.30
CA SER A 84 12.97 2.45 -26.07
C SER A 84 12.96 1.19 -25.18
N ARG A 85 12.60 0.06 -25.77
CA ARG A 85 12.62 -1.27 -25.12
C ARG A 85 14.04 -1.80 -24.90
N GLU A 86 15.01 -1.23 -25.59
CA GLU A 86 16.41 -1.60 -25.43
C GLU A 86 17.03 -0.97 -24.19
N LYS A 87 16.54 0.20 -23.75
CA LYS A 87 17.10 0.93 -22.61
C LYS A 87 16.21 0.89 -21.36
N ALA A 88 15.04 0.28 -21.47
CA ALA A 88 14.05 0.26 -20.41
C ALA A 88 13.45 -1.15 -20.31
N ALA A 89 13.39 -1.69 -19.09
CA ALA A 89 12.87 -3.03 -18.82
C ALA A 89 12.44 -3.19 -17.36
N LEU A 90 11.60 -4.20 -17.11
CA LEU A 90 11.25 -4.65 -15.76
C LEU A 90 12.40 -5.46 -15.14
N THR A 91 12.51 -5.42 -13.81
CA THR A 91 13.41 -6.30 -13.06
C THR A 91 12.81 -7.69 -12.88
N ALA A 92 13.69 -8.67 -12.67
CA ALA A 92 13.30 -10.02 -12.29
C ALA A 92 12.77 -10.10 -10.86
N GLU A 93 12.06 -11.19 -10.60
CA GLU A 93 11.83 -11.70 -9.25
C GLU A 93 12.05 -13.21 -9.24
N ILE A 94 13.03 -13.67 -8.46
CA ILE A 94 13.35 -15.10 -8.32
C ILE A 94 12.43 -15.69 -7.26
N ILE A 95 11.47 -16.51 -7.71
CA ILE A 95 10.56 -17.20 -6.79
C ILE A 95 11.27 -18.44 -6.26
N THR A 96 11.47 -18.50 -4.95
CA THR A 96 12.07 -19.66 -4.27
C THR A 96 11.01 -20.55 -3.64
N TYR A 97 11.35 -21.82 -3.46
CA TYR A 97 10.52 -22.76 -2.72
C TYR A 97 10.39 -22.34 -1.25
N ARG A 98 9.17 -22.03 -0.83
CA ARG A 98 8.80 -21.86 0.58
C ARG A 98 8.20 -23.15 1.13
N LEU A 99 8.17 -23.30 2.45
CA LEU A 99 7.71 -24.52 3.14
C LEU A 99 6.44 -25.14 2.54
N LYS A 100 5.39 -24.34 2.30
CA LYS A 100 4.11 -24.84 1.76
C LYS A 100 4.22 -25.33 0.32
N SER A 101 4.90 -24.57 -0.56
CA SER A 101 5.06 -24.96 -1.97
C SER A 101 6.01 -26.14 -2.13
N ALA A 102 7.11 -26.17 -1.36
CA ALA A 102 8.05 -27.28 -1.33
C ALA A 102 7.35 -28.56 -0.88
N LYS A 103 6.62 -28.51 0.25
CA LYS A 103 5.85 -29.64 0.76
C LYS A 103 4.85 -30.18 -0.27
N ARG A 104 4.10 -29.29 -0.94
CA ARG A 104 3.10 -29.68 -1.93
C ARG A 104 3.73 -30.35 -3.15
N ASP A 105 4.76 -29.73 -3.72
CA ASP A 105 5.37 -30.21 -4.96
C ASP A 105 6.20 -31.49 -4.69
N LEU A 106 6.85 -31.60 -3.53
CA LEU A 106 7.52 -32.82 -3.05
C LEU A 106 6.52 -33.96 -2.83
N ALA A 107 5.39 -33.69 -2.17
CA ALA A 107 4.34 -34.69 -1.96
C ALA A 107 3.74 -35.19 -3.28
N LYS A 108 3.65 -34.31 -4.29
CA LYS A 108 3.21 -34.70 -5.63
C LYS A 108 4.25 -35.57 -6.33
N ALA A 109 5.53 -35.23 -6.23
CA ALA A 109 6.63 -35.96 -6.87
C ALA A 109 6.84 -37.37 -6.28
N LEU A 110 6.75 -37.50 -4.95
CA LEU A 110 6.90 -38.78 -4.25
C LEU A 110 5.63 -39.66 -4.29
N GLY A 111 4.55 -39.17 -4.90
CA GLY A 111 3.23 -39.78 -4.87
C GLY A 111 2.53 -39.56 -3.53
N SER A 112 1.42 -38.82 -3.52
CA SER A 112 0.69 -38.53 -2.28
C SER A 112 0.15 -39.79 -1.60
N LEU A 113 -0.12 -40.84 -2.37
CA LEU A 113 -0.64 -42.13 -1.90
C LEU A 113 0.47 -43.01 -1.28
N SER A 114 1.68 -42.99 -1.86
CA SER A 114 2.86 -43.72 -1.35
C SER A 114 3.35 -43.16 -0.01
N LEU A 115 3.28 -41.84 0.18
CA LEU A 115 3.61 -41.18 1.45
C LEU A 115 2.61 -41.48 2.59
N SER A 116 1.33 -41.69 2.27
CA SER A 116 0.33 -42.08 3.27
C SER A 116 0.46 -43.54 3.71
N LEU A 117 0.87 -44.44 2.80
CA LEU A 117 0.94 -45.88 3.05
C LEU A 117 2.21 -46.30 3.83
N ASN A 118 3.32 -45.57 3.67
CA ASN A 118 4.61 -45.90 4.29
C ASN A 118 5.19 -44.71 5.07
N ARG A 119 4.35 -44.08 5.88
CA ARG A 119 4.63 -42.76 6.49
C ARG A 119 5.89 -42.75 7.36
N GLU A 120 6.16 -43.81 8.11
CA GLU A 120 7.36 -43.91 8.97
C GLU A 120 8.65 -44.05 8.16
N LYS A 121 8.64 -44.89 7.11
CA LYS A 121 9.81 -45.17 6.27
C LYS A 121 10.29 -43.97 5.47
N TYR A 122 9.38 -43.12 5.02
CA TYR A 122 9.69 -41.98 4.15
C TYR A 122 9.72 -40.64 4.88
N ASN A 123 9.44 -40.59 6.19
CA ASN A 123 9.39 -39.33 6.92
C ASN A 123 10.75 -38.62 6.93
N ASP A 124 11.83 -39.35 7.21
CA ASP A 124 13.18 -38.76 7.30
C ASP A 124 13.66 -38.25 5.93
N LEU A 125 13.43 -39.03 4.88
CA LEU A 125 13.71 -38.61 3.50
C LEU A 125 12.86 -37.39 3.12
N PHE A 126 11.58 -37.36 3.49
CA PHE A 126 10.70 -36.24 3.21
C PHE A 126 11.17 -34.96 3.92
N GLN A 127 11.56 -35.07 5.20
CA GLN A 127 12.08 -33.92 5.96
C GLN A 127 13.42 -33.43 5.40
N TYR A 128 14.31 -34.35 5.03
CA TYR A 128 15.58 -34.04 4.39
C TYR A 128 15.36 -33.27 3.08
N LEU A 129 14.59 -33.85 2.14
CA LEU A 129 14.30 -33.21 0.86
C LEU A 129 13.54 -31.88 1.02
N LEU A 130 12.63 -31.78 1.98
CA LEU A 130 11.91 -30.54 2.27
C LEU A 130 12.85 -29.44 2.77
N LYS A 131 13.91 -29.81 3.51
CA LYS A 131 14.94 -28.87 3.95
C LYS A 131 15.84 -28.44 2.79
N GLU A 132 16.27 -29.38 1.95
CA GLU A 132 17.09 -29.10 0.76
C GLU A 132 16.34 -28.25 -0.27
N MET A 133 15.04 -28.48 -0.46
CA MET A 133 14.23 -27.68 -1.39
C MET A 133 13.99 -26.26 -0.90
N GLN A 134 13.99 -26.00 0.41
CA GLN A 134 13.66 -24.67 0.93
C GLN A 134 14.71 -23.64 0.53
N GLY A 135 14.26 -22.56 -0.11
CA GLY A 135 15.14 -21.52 -0.63
C GLY A 135 15.67 -21.81 -2.05
N PHE A 136 15.50 -23.03 -2.56
CA PHE A 136 15.92 -23.35 -3.93
C PHE A 136 15.09 -22.55 -4.95
N PRO A 137 15.70 -21.99 -6.01
CA PRO A 137 14.97 -21.29 -7.07
C PRO A 137 13.93 -22.20 -7.73
N ARG A 138 12.70 -21.72 -7.86
CA ARG A 138 11.56 -22.46 -8.42
C ARG A 138 11.25 -22.03 -9.85
N HIS A 139 11.14 -20.72 -10.07
CA HIS A 139 10.96 -20.15 -11.40
C HIS A 139 11.28 -18.65 -11.38
N PHE A 140 11.54 -18.14 -12.57
CA PHE A 140 11.71 -16.74 -12.85
C PHE A 140 10.35 -16.06 -13.04
N SER A 141 10.14 -14.93 -12.37
CA SER A 141 8.92 -14.12 -12.48
C SER A 141 9.27 -12.66 -12.78
N GLN A 142 8.28 -11.91 -13.21
CA GLN A 142 8.39 -10.46 -13.36
C GLN A 142 8.15 -9.76 -12.02
N HIS A 143 9.02 -8.81 -11.68
CA HIS A 143 8.77 -7.94 -10.53
C HIS A 143 7.53 -7.08 -10.80
N VAL A 144 6.75 -6.83 -9.74
CA VAL A 144 5.43 -6.22 -9.88
C VAL A 144 5.45 -4.78 -10.34
N GLY A 145 6.58 -4.06 -10.24
CA GLY A 145 6.70 -2.68 -10.73
C GLY A 145 8.11 -2.13 -10.88
N GLY A 146 9.13 -2.89 -10.54
CA GLY A 146 10.53 -2.42 -10.56
C GLY A 146 10.99 -2.25 -11.99
N PHE A 147 11.41 -1.04 -12.33
CA PHE A 147 11.72 -0.64 -13.69
C PHE A 147 13.08 0.03 -13.73
N ILE A 148 13.90 -0.35 -14.72
CA ILE A 148 15.21 0.28 -14.94
C ILE A 148 15.17 1.08 -16.22
N ILE A 149 15.85 2.21 -16.19
CA ILE A 149 16.03 3.09 -17.34
C ILE A 149 17.52 3.41 -17.45
N SER A 150 18.15 2.96 -18.52
CA SER A 150 19.56 3.19 -18.81
C SER A 150 19.77 4.26 -19.90
N GLN A 151 20.96 4.84 -19.96
CA GLN A 151 21.37 5.73 -21.05
C GLN A 151 21.84 4.94 -22.28
N THR A 152 22.50 3.81 -22.05
CA THR A 152 22.94 2.83 -23.05
C THR A 152 21.96 1.67 -23.13
N PRO A 153 21.94 0.91 -24.23
CA PRO A 153 21.15 -0.32 -24.30
C PRO A 153 21.49 -1.30 -23.17
N LEU A 154 20.46 -1.87 -22.54
CA LEU A 154 20.58 -2.81 -21.42
C LEU A 154 21.25 -4.11 -21.85
N TYR A 155 21.08 -4.56 -23.09
CA TYR A 155 21.73 -5.78 -23.60
C TYR A 155 23.26 -5.72 -23.62
N ASN A 156 23.86 -4.54 -23.41
CA ASN A 156 25.32 -4.42 -23.24
C ASN A 156 25.79 -4.89 -21.85
N ILE A 157 24.88 -4.99 -20.87
CA ILE A 157 25.20 -5.29 -19.47
C ILE A 157 24.38 -6.46 -18.90
N VAL A 158 23.17 -6.70 -19.41
CA VAL A 158 22.28 -7.77 -18.96
C VAL A 158 21.38 -8.25 -20.11
N PRO A 159 21.17 -9.57 -20.28
CA PRO A 159 20.21 -10.09 -21.25
C PRO A 159 18.81 -9.52 -21.04
N ILE A 160 18.14 -9.20 -22.15
CA ILE A 160 16.74 -8.75 -22.15
C ILE A 160 15.88 -9.84 -22.75
N GLN A 161 14.81 -10.19 -22.06
CA GLN A 161 13.82 -11.17 -22.52
C GLN A 161 12.45 -10.52 -22.65
N ASN A 162 11.57 -11.11 -23.44
CA ASN A 162 10.15 -10.75 -23.43
C ASN A 162 9.52 -11.25 -22.13
N ALA A 163 8.79 -10.39 -21.43
CA ALA A 163 8.05 -10.79 -20.24
C ALA A 163 6.82 -11.61 -20.63
N SER A 164 6.28 -12.39 -19.70
CA SER A 164 5.06 -13.18 -19.92
C SER A 164 3.84 -12.32 -20.27
N MET A 165 3.81 -11.05 -19.81
CA MET A 165 2.79 -10.10 -20.23
C MET A 165 3.16 -9.48 -21.58
N PRO A 166 2.25 -9.50 -22.58
CA PRO A 166 2.53 -8.95 -23.89
C PRO A 166 3.05 -7.52 -23.82
N SER A 167 3.93 -7.15 -24.75
CA SER A 167 4.47 -5.79 -24.87
C SER A 167 5.26 -5.31 -23.66
N ARG A 168 5.93 -6.21 -22.92
CA ARG A 168 6.87 -5.85 -21.85
C ARG A 168 8.19 -6.62 -21.99
N THR A 169 9.27 -6.01 -21.54
CA THR A 169 10.60 -6.63 -21.46
C THR A 169 11.01 -6.78 -20.00
N ILE A 170 11.85 -7.77 -19.73
CA ILE A 170 12.38 -8.11 -18.42
C ILE A 170 13.87 -8.38 -18.54
N ILE A 171 14.64 -7.98 -17.53
CA ILE A 171 16.05 -8.35 -17.36
C ILE A 171 16.20 -9.42 -16.28
N GLU A 172 17.32 -10.13 -16.30
CA GLU A 172 17.58 -11.27 -15.39
C GLU A 172 17.89 -10.87 -13.94
N TRP A 173 18.33 -9.63 -13.73
CA TRP A 173 18.66 -9.11 -12.40
C TRP A 173 17.43 -8.87 -11.54
N ASP A 174 17.49 -9.37 -10.31
CA ASP A 174 16.47 -9.12 -9.29
C ASP A 174 16.75 -7.84 -8.50
N LYS A 175 15.97 -7.58 -7.44
CA LYS A 175 16.13 -6.37 -6.65
C LYS A 175 17.53 -6.28 -6.00
N ASP A 176 18.04 -7.40 -5.49
CA ASP A 176 19.28 -7.43 -4.73
C ASP A 176 20.48 -7.21 -5.67
N ASP A 177 20.43 -7.80 -6.88
CA ASP A 177 21.42 -7.54 -7.94
C ASP A 177 21.48 -6.05 -8.33
N ILE A 178 20.31 -5.42 -8.48
CA ILE A 178 20.20 -4.01 -8.87
C ILE A 178 20.71 -3.06 -7.78
N GLU A 179 20.46 -3.41 -6.52
CA GLU A 179 20.98 -2.67 -5.37
C GLU A 179 22.51 -2.78 -5.30
N GLU A 180 23.08 -3.97 -5.48
CA GLU A 180 24.53 -4.21 -5.48
C GLU A 180 25.24 -3.48 -6.63
N LEU A 181 24.64 -3.45 -7.81
CA LEU A 181 25.17 -2.74 -8.98
C LEU A 181 24.99 -1.21 -8.90
N GLY A 182 24.30 -0.70 -7.87
CA GLY A 182 24.03 0.73 -7.71
C GLY A 182 23.16 1.33 -8.82
N ILE A 183 22.36 0.49 -9.49
CA ILE A 183 21.51 0.92 -10.61
C ILE A 183 20.25 1.59 -10.07
N LEU A 184 19.95 2.77 -10.62
CA LEU A 184 18.72 3.49 -10.29
C LEU A 184 17.49 2.76 -10.86
N LYS A 185 16.63 2.26 -9.98
CA LYS A 185 15.31 1.73 -10.33
C LYS A 185 14.20 2.73 -10.03
N ILE A 186 13.07 2.59 -10.71
CA ILE A 186 11.83 3.31 -10.43
C ILE A 186 10.74 2.27 -10.28
N ASP A 187 10.00 2.32 -9.19
CA ASP A 187 8.92 1.39 -8.93
C ASP A 187 7.59 1.96 -9.46
N ILE A 188 7.15 1.46 -10.61
CA ILE A 188 5.87 1.76 -11.26
C ILE A 188 4.83 0.78 -10.75
N LEU A 189 4.12 1.18 -9.71
CA LEU A 189 3.26 0.29 -8.94
C LEU A 189 1.79 0.47 -9.28
N ALA A 190 0.99 -0.55 -8.97
CA ALA A 190 -0.45 -0.53 -9.18
C ALA A 190 -1.16 -0.51 -7.83
N LEU A 191 -2.03 0.48 -7.63
CA LEU A 191 -2.84 0.56 -6.42
C LEU A 191 -4.33 0.62 -6.76
N GLY A 192 -5.08 -0.40 -6.30
CA GLY A 192 -6.50 -0.57 -6.61
C GLY A 192 -7.36 0.57 -6.11
N ILE A 193 -7.06 1.13 -4.93
CA ILE A 193 -7.84 2.24 -4.37
C ILE A 193 -7.77 3.50 -5.23
N LEU A 194 -6.65 3.77 -5.92
CA LEU A 194 -6.58 4.92 -6.84
C LEU A 194 -7.60 4.77 -7.98
N THR A 195 -7.79 3.55 -8.49
CA THR A 195 -8.84 3.28 -9.50
C THR A 195 -10.25 3.50 -8.91
N CYS A 196 -10.48 3.06 -7.68
CA CYS A 196 -11.76 3.26 -6.99
C CYS A 196 -12.06 4.75 -6.79
N LEU A 197 -11.12 5.48 -6.19
CA LEU A 197 -11.24 6.93 -5.94
C LEU A 197 -11.42 7.71 -7.24
N LYS A 198 -10.71 7.33 -8.33
CA LYS A 198 -10.92 7.94 -9.65
C LYS A 198 -12.36 7.79 -10.13
N LYS A 199 -12.93 6.59 -10.02
CA LYS A 199 -14.32 6.34 -10.41
C LYS A 199 -15.31 7.11 -9.52
N ALA A 200 -15.09 7.09 -8.21
CA ALA A 200 -15.91 7.82 -7.25
C ALA A 200 -15.93 9.31 -7.57
N LEU A 201 -14.75 9.94 -7.70
CA LEU A 201 -14.61 11.35 -8.05
C LEU A 201 -15.23 11.65 -9.42
N LYS A 202 -15.11 10.76 -10.41
CA LYS A 202 -15.77 10.93 -11.72
C LYS A 202 -17.30 10.98 -11.58
N TYR A 203 -17.88 10.09 -10.78
CA TYR A 203 -19.33 10.06 -10.55
C TYR A 203 -19.81 11.30 -9.78
N ILE A 204 -19.09 11.64 -8.71
CA ILE A 204 -19.38 12.78 -7.85
C ILE A 204 -19.25 14.10 -8.60
N ASN A 205 -18.15 14.30 -9.33
CA ASN A 205 -17.93 15.55 -10.07
C ASN A 205 -18.92 15.73 -11.21
N LYS A 206 -19.36 14.64 -11.85
CA LYS A 206 -20.45 14.71 -12.84
C LYS A 206 -21.76 15.23 -12.24
N LYS A 207 -22.05 14.89 -10.97
CA LYS A 207 -23.19 15.43 -10.22
C LYS A 207 -22.96 16.87 -9.81
N ARG A 208 -21.83 17.17 -9.17
CA ARG A 208 -21.46 18.51 -8.70
C ARG A 208 -21.46 19.56 -9.81
N ILE A 209 -20.90 19.25 -10.99
CA ILE A 209 -20.90 20.17 -12.13
C ILE A 209 -22.33 20.51 -12.57
N LYS A 210 -23.26 19.55 -12.55
CA LYS A 210 -24.67 19.82 -12.87
C LYS A 210 -25.35 20.69 -11.83
N GLU A 211 -24.98 20.53 -10.58
CA GLU A 211 -25.41 21.35 -9.44
C GLU A 211 -24.66 22.70 -9.37
N LYS A 212 -23.84 23.03 -10.37
CA LYS A 212 -23.00 24.24 -10.43
C LYS A 212 -22.02 24.37 -9.26
N LEU A 213 -21.60 23.23 -8.69
CA LEU A 213 -20.59 23.15 -7.64
C LEU A 213 -19.21 22.81 -8.24
N SER A 214 -18.15 23.38 -7.66
CA SER A 214 -16.77 23.08 -8.05
C SER A 214 -16.44 21.58 -7.90
N PRO A 215 -15.69 20.98 -8.83
CA PRO A 215 -15.28 19.58 -8.71
C PRO A 215 -14.35 19.37 -7.51
N ILE A 216 -14.36 18.15 -6.98
CA ILE A 216 -13.44 17.69 -5.93
C ILE A 216 -12.27 16.99 -6.60
N GLU A 217 -11.06 17.34 -6.21
CA GLU A 217 -9.84 16.63 -6.59
C GLU A 217 -9.31 15.80 -5.42
N LEU A 218 -8.64 14.68 -5.71
CA LEU A 218 -8.20 13.73 -4.68
C LEU A 218 -7.34 14.38 -3.58
N TYR A 219 -6.35 15.18 -3.97
CA TYR A 219 -5.40 15.80 -3.03
C TYR A 219 -5.92 17.12 -2.43
N SER A 220 -7.12 17.54 -2.84
CA SER A 220 -7.80 18.75 -2.37
C SER A 220 -9.10 18.43 -1.64
N VAL A 221 -9.31 17.15 -1.26
CA VAL A 221 -10.42 16.75 -0.39
C VAL A 221 -10.35 17.57 0.91
N PRO A 222 -11.46 18.19 1.37
CA PRO A 222 -11.47 18.97 2.60
C PRO A 222 -10.94 18.16 3.78
N GLN A 223 -9.91 18.65 4.45
CA GLN A 223 -9.24 17.96 5.55
C GLN A 223 -9.91 18.28 6.89
N ASP A 224 -9.64 17.47 7.92
CA ASP A 224 -10.00 17.74 9.32
C ASP A 224 -11.52 17.86 9.59
N ASP A 225 -12.34 17.23 8.73
CA ASP A 225 -13.79 17.14 8.91
C ASP A 225 -14.19 16.27 10.12
N LYS A 226 -14.75 16.91 11.15
CA LYS A 226 -15.19 16.26 12.40
C LYS A 226 -16.18 15.11 12.18
N LYS A 227 -17.08 15.21 11.21
CA LYS A 227 -18.10 14.16 10.96
C LYS A 227 -17.45 12.90 10.40
N VAL A 228 -16.50 13.08 9.48
CA VAL A 228 -15.72 11.98 8.91
C VAL A 228 -14.87 11.30 9.98
N PHE A 229 -14.16 12.09 10.81
CA PHE A 229 -13.39 11.53 11.93
C PHE A 229 -14.26 10.82 12.96
N ASN A 230 -15.46 11.32 13.24
CA ASN A 230 -16.40 10.64 14.13
C ASN A 230 -16.91 9.30 13.56
N SER A 231 -17.13 9.20 12.24
CA SER A 231 -17.47 7.93 11.59
C SER A 231 -16.29 6.95 11.68
N ILE A 232 -15.08 7.39 11.32
CA ILE A 232 -13.85 6.59 11.45
C ILE A 232 -13.66 6.09 12.89
N ALA A 233 -13.80 6.97 13.88
CA ALA A 233 -13.64 6.63 15.29
C ALA A 233 -14.67 5.61 15.81
N LYS A 234 -15.82 5.43 15.12
CA LYS A 234 -16.80 4.38 15.46
C LYS A 234 -16.44 3.01 14.86
N GLY A 235 -15.35 2.91 14.09
CA GLY A 235 -15.00 1.71 13.33
C GLY A 235 -15.85 1.53 12.07
N ASP A 236 -16.55 2.58 11.64
CA ASP A 236 -17.38 2.58 10.45
C ASP A 236 -16.50 2.80 9.20
N THR A 237 -15.75 1.76 8.82
CA THR A 237 -14.67 1.85 7.83
C THR A 237 -14.64 0.70 6.81
N ILE A 238 -15.75 -0.01 6.61
CA ILE A 238 -15.85 -1.03 5.55
C ILE A 238 -15.60 -0.36 4.18
N GLY A 239 -14.65 -0.91 3.41
CA GLY A 239 -14.27 -0.34 2.12
C GLY A 239 -13.43 0.95 2.21
N VAL A 240 -12.97 1.35 3.40
CA VAL A 240 -12.03 2.46 3.58
C VAL A 240 -10.60 1.93 3.57
N PHE A 241 -9.78 2.47 2.67
CA PHE A 241 -8.41 2.01 2.45
C PHE A 241 -7.58 2.03 3.73
N GLN A 242 -6.84 0.93 3.97
CA GLN A 242 -6.00 0.68 5.17
C GLN A 242 -6.72 0.61 6.52
N LEU A 243 -7.99 1.01 6.62
CA LEU A 243 -8.75 1.09 7.88
C LEU A 243 -9.87 0.04 7.99
N GLU A 244 -9.98 -0.86 7.01
CA GLU A 244 -11.11 -1.80 6.90
C GLU A 244 -10.81 -3.21 7.47
N SER A 245 -9.59 -3.51 7.90
CA SER A 245 -9.31 -4.84 8.47
C SER A 245 -10.01 -4.99 9.83
N ARG A 246 -10.32 -6.22 10.25
CA ARG A 246 -10.95 -6.47 11.57
C ARG A 246 -10.16 -5.87 12.73
N ALA A 247 -8.83 -5.96 12.67
CA ALA A 247 -7.95 -5.40 13.70
C ALA A 247 -7.99 -3.86 13.70
N GLN A 248 -8.04 -3.24 12.52
CA GLN A 248 -8.17 -1.78 12.36
C GLN A 248 -9.53 -1.31 12.88
N ILE A 249 -10.63 -1.91 12.42
CA ILE A 249 -12.00 -1.60 12.86
C ILE A 249 -12.13 -1.67 14.39
N ALA A 250 -11.55 -2.70 15.02
CA ALA A 250 -11.58 -2.84 16.48
C ALA A 250 -10.68 -1.84 17.23
N MET A 251 -9.63 -1.32 16.58
CA MET A 251 -8.70 -0.36 17.17
C MET A 251 -9.23 1.08 17.13
N LEU A 252 -9.93 1.44 16.06
CA LEU A 252 -10.42 2.80 15.82
C LEU A 252 -11.22 3.41 17.00
N PRO A 253 -12.17 2.70 17.66
CA PRO A 253 -12.86 3.19 18.85
C PRO A 253 -11.97 3.44 20.07
N ARG A 254 -10.78 2.83 20.09
CA ARG A 254 -9.79 2.95 21.19
C ARG A 254 -8.85 4.12 20.96
N VAL A 255 -8.44 4.34 19.70
CA VAL A 255 -7.55 5.45 19.31
C VAL A 255 -8.32 6.77 19.18
N LYS A 256 -9.57 6.72 18.72
CA LYS A 256 -10.45 7.88 18.48
C LYS A 256 -9.74 8.95 17.64
N PRO A 257 -9.47 8.70 16.35
CA PRO A 257 -8.82 9.68 15.48
C PRO A 257 -9.64 10.98 15.38
N LYS A 258 -8.98 12.13 15.47
CA LYS A 258 -9.59 13.47 15.41
C LYS A 258 -8.97 14.37 14.34
N CYS A 259 -7.78 14.04 13.85
CA CYS A 259 -7.09 14.79 12.81
C CYS A 259 -6.32 13.86 11.87
N PHE A 260 -5.82 14.41 10.76
CA PHE A 260 -5.02 13.67 9.79
C PHE A 260 -3.87 12.86 10.42
N TYR A 261 -3.13 13.45 11.35
CA TYR A 261 -1.97 12.80 11.96
C TYR A 261 -2.34 11.56 12.79
N ASP A 262 -3.55 11.52 13.37
CA ASP A 262 -4.02 10.32 14.07
C ASP A 262 -4.20 9.13 13.11
N LEU A 263 -4.55 9.36 11.85
CA LEU A 263 -4.63 8.30 10.84
C LEU A 263 -3.23 7.79 10.46
N VAL A 264 -2.24 8.68 10.43
CA VAL A 264 -0.83 8.30 10.21
C VAL A 264 -0.39 7.33 11.31
N ILE A 265 -0.74 7.64 12.56
CA ILE A 265 -0.47 6.76 13.70
C ILE A 265 -1.27 5.45 13.59
N GLU A 266 -2.57 5.49 13.32
CA GLU A 266 -3.43 4.31 13.20
C GLU A 266 -2.89 3.28 12.20
N ILE A 267 -2.49 3.75 11.01
CA ILE A 267 -1.94 2.91 9.93
C ILE A 267 -0.60 2.26 10.35
N ALA A 268 0.18 2.94 11.19
CA ALA A 268 1.44 2.42 11.71
C ALA A 268 1.25 1.49 12.92
N LEU A 269 0.29 1.78 13.80
CA LEU A 269 0.13 1.15 15.10
C LEU A 269 -0.42 -0.28 15.02
N VAL A 270 -1.40 -0.53 14.15
CA VAL A 270 -2.05 -1.85 14.04
C VAL A 270 -1.24 -2.79 13.15
N ARG A 271 -0.05 -3.16 13.64
CA ARG A 271 0.93 -4.01 12.95
C ARG A 271 1.64 -4.95 13.95
N PRO A 272 2.25 -6.05 13.49
CA PRO A 272 2.99 -6.96 14.36
C PRO A 272 4.11 -6.29 15.18
N GLY A 273 4.87 -5.35 14.60
CA GLY A 273 5.98 -4.68 15.31
C GLY A 273 5.57 -3.88 16.52
N PRO A 274 4.66 -2.90 16.40
CA PRO A 274 4.18 -2.15 17.57
C PRO A 274 3.57 -3.03 18.65
N LEU A 275 2.94 -4.15 18.28
CA LEU A 275 2.42 -5.13 19.24
C LEU A 275 3.57 -5.82 20.00
N GLN A 276 4.58 -6.31 19.28
CA GLN A 276 5.75 -6.97 19.89
C GLN A 276 6.64 -6.00 20.68
N GLY A 277 6.78 -4.76 20.21
CA GLY A 277 7.54 -3.69 20.85
C GLY A 277 6.82 -3.02 22.03
N ASN A 278 5.67 -3.56 22.46
CA ASN A 278 4.84 -3.03 23.54
C ASN A 278 4.51 -1.52 23.40
N MET A 279 4.23 -1.07 22.16
CA MET A 279 3.96 0.34 21.85
C MET A 279 2.46 0.66 21.93
N VAL A 280 1.61 -0.32 21.58
CA VAL A 280 0.16 -0.13 21.45
C VAL A 280 -0.51 0.23 22.76
N HIS A 281 -0.32 -0.56 23.82
CA HIS A 281 -1.00 -0.34 25.09
C HIS A 281 -0.59 0.98 25.78
N PRO A 282 0.70 1.33 25.88
CA PRO A 282 1.11 2.63 26.43
C PRO A 282 0.55 3.81 25.63
N TYR A 283 0.59 3.75 24.30
CA TYR A 283 0.01 4.80 23.47
C TYR A 283 -1.49 4.97 23.74
N LEU A 284 -2.25 3.87 23.81
CA LEU A 284 -3.69 3.92 24.09
C LEU A 284 -4.01 4.47 25.49
N ARG A 285 -3.24 4.11 26.52
CA ARG A 285 -3.43 4.67 27.87
C ARG A 285 -3.23 6.17 27.87
N ARG A 286 -2.14 6.65 27.25
CA ARG A 286 -1.84 8.09 27.14
C ARG A 286 -2.87 8.82 26.31
N ARG A 287 -3.31 8.22 25.20
CA ARG A 287 -4.34 8.77 24.32
C ARG A 287 -5.69 8.94 25.02
N ASN A 288 -6.01 8.04 25.94
CA ASN A 288 -7.24 8.08 26.74
C ASN A 288 -7.06 8.78 28.10
N ASN A 289 -5.96 9.53 28.29
CA ASN A 289 -5.64 10.26 29.53
C ASN A 289 -5.57 9.37 30.80
N LEU A 290 -5.30 8.07 30.64
CA LEU A 290 -5.09 7.13 31.75
C LEU A 290 -3.64 7.18 32.27
N GLU A 291 -2.73 7.75 31.48
CA GLU A 291 -1.30 7.91 31.79
C GLU A 291 -0.83 9.25 31.22
N THR A 292 -0.12 10.07 32.00
CA THR A 292 0.42 11.33 31.49
C THR A 292 1.73 11.08 30.76
N PRO A 293 1.90 11.53 29.50
CA PRO A 293 3.18 11.42 28.79
C PRO A 293 4.30 12.16 29.54
N SER A 294 5.38 11.45 29.85
CA SER A 294 6.61 12.02 30.40
C SER A 294 7.69 12.10 29.33
N TYR A 295 8.45 13.19 29.35
CA TYR A 295 9.56 13.45 28.42
C TYR A 295 10.80 13.87 29.22
N PRO A 296 11.97 13.25 29.01
CA PRO A 296 13.18 13.63 29.73
C PRO A 296 13.66 15.05 29.43
N ASP A 297 13.47 15.52 28.19
CA ASP A 297 13.87 16.86 27.78
C ASP A 297 12.98 17.44 26.65
N LYS A 298 13.23 18.71 26.31
CA LYS A 298 12.49 19.43 25.27
C LYS A 298 12.68 18.83 23.86
N ILE A 299 13.82 18.20 23.59
CA ILE A 299 14.15 17.64 22.28
C ILE A 299 13.42 16.31 22.09
N VAL A 300 13.42 15.44 23.10
CA VAL A 300 12.61 14.21 23.10
C VAL A 300 11.13 14.55 22.97
N LYS A 301 10.65 15.60 23.65
CA LYS A 301 9.28 16.11 23.47
C LYS A 301 9.01 16.58 22.03
N LYS A 302 9.98 17.21 21.37
CA LYS A 302 9.86 17.60 19.96
C LYS A 302 9.75 16.39 19.03
N ILE A 303 10.48 15.31 19.29
CA ILE A 303 10.48 14.09 18.45
C ILE A 303 9.24 13.22 18.68
N LEU A 304 8.85 13.03 19.96
CA LEU A 304 7.80 12.08 20.35
C LEU A 304 6.48 12.74 20.78
N GLY A 305 6.39 14.07 20.75
CA GLY A 305 5.22 14.81 21.22
C GLY A 305 3.94 14.38 20.51
N LYS A 306 4.00 14.26 19.18
CA LYS A 306 2.84 13.86 18.35
C LYS A 306 2.39 12.42 18.59
N THR A 307 3.28 11.56 19.08
CA THR A 307 3.01 10.15 19.40
C THR A 307 2.96 9.88 20.91
N LEU A 308 2.71 10.93 21.70
CA LEU A 308 2.50 10.85 23.16
C LEU A 308 3.67 10.18 23.90
N GLY A 309 4.91 10.44 23.47
CA GLY A 309 6.10 9.92 24.14
C GLY A 309 6.39 8.45 23.83
N ILE A 310 5.71 7.85 22.85
CA ILE A 310 5.98 6.49 22.36
C ILE A 310 6.56 6.62 20.95
N PRO A 311 7.76 6.09 20.66
CA PRO A 311 8.23 6.02 19.29
C PRO A 311 7.35 5.01 18.55
N ILE A 312 6.67 5.45 17.48
CA ILE A 312 5.83 4.61 16.62
C ILE A 312 6.42 4.47 15.22
N PHE A 313 7.29 5.40 14.79
CA PHE A 313 7.88 5.43 13.45
C PHE A 313 9.40 5.19 13.46
N GLN A 314 9.91 4.66 12.35
CA GLN A 314 11.36 4.48 12.14
C GLN A 314 12.13 5.80 12.26
N GLU A 315 11.60 6.89 11.68
CA GLU A 315 12.22 8.21 11.70
C GLU A 315 12.36 8.75 13.12
N GLN A 316 11.40 8.47 14.00
CA GLN A 316 11.48 8.85 15.42
C GLN A 316 12.57 8.06 16.13
N ALA A 317 12.61 6.73 15.92
CA ALA A 317 13.66 5.86 16.45
C ALA A 317 15.06 6.33 16.03
N MET A 318 15.25 6.66 14.75
CA MET A 318 16.51 7.19 14.23
C MET A 318 16.88 8.54 14.86
N LYS A 319 15.92 9.49 14.93
CA LYS A 319 16.15 10.80 15.56
C LYS A 319 16.52 10.67 17.04
N LEU A 320 15.88 9.74 17.76
CA LEU A 320 16.21 9.43 19.14
C LEU A 320 17.62 8.84 19.26
N ALA A 321 18.00 7.88 18.42
CA ALA A 321 19.35 7.31 18.47
C ALA A 321 20.43 8.36 18.21
N ILE A 322 20.25 9.19 17.17
CA ILE A 322 21.16 10.30 16.84
C ILE A 322 21.33 11.24 18.05
N TYR A 323 20.22 11.64 18.67
CA TYR A 323 20.26 12.63 19.74
C TYR A 323 20.68 12.05 21.11
N LEU A 324 20.13 10.91 21.50
CA LEU A 324 20.31 10.33 22.84
C LEU A 324 21.65 9.60 22.99
N ALA A 325 22.19 9.06 21.90
CA ALA A 325 23.45 8.32 21.90
C ALA A 325 24.60 9.03 21.16
N ASP A 326 24.41 10.29 20.75
CA ASP A 326 25.40 11.07 19.96
C ASP A 326 25.93 10.28 18.76
N PHE A 327 25.03 9.56 18.07
CA PHE A 327 25.45 8.80 16.90
C PHE A 327 25.87 9.76 15.79
N THR A 328 27.07 9.51 15.26
CA THR A 328 27.50 10.13 14.01
C THR A 328 26.54 9.74 12.88
N PRO A 329 26.48 10.51 11.79
CA PRO A 329 25.67 10.15 10.61
C PRO A 329 25.95 8.73 10.10
N GLY A 330 27.21 8.27 10.16
CA GLY A 330 27.60 6.90 9.80
C GLY A 330 27.05 5.83 10.77
N GLU A 331 27.11 6.07 12.08
CA GLU A 331 26.55 5.16 13.09
C GLU A 331 25.02 5.07 13.02
N ALA A 332 24.35 6.19 12.75
CA ALA A 332 22.91 6.22 12.53
C ALA A 332 22.49 5.39 11.31
N GLU A 333 23.32 5.39 10.26
CA GLU A 333 23.11 4.56 9.07
C GLU A 333 23.39 3.07 9.34
N MET A 334 24.45 2.75 10.10
CA MET A 334 24.69 1.38 10.56
C MET A 334 23.49 0.85 11.36
N LEU A 335 22.95 1.65 12.29
CA LEU A 335 21.75 1.30 13.04
C LEU A 335 20.57 1.03 12.10
N ARG A 336 20.32 1.88 11.11
CA ARG A 336 19.24 1.70 10.12
C ARG A 336 19.41 0.41 9.29
N ARG A 337 20.62 0.13 8.79
CA ARG A 337 20.92 -1.10 8.03
C ARG A 337 20.71 -2.33 8.90
N ALA A 338 21.21 -2.31 10.13
CA ALA A 338 21.05 -3.40 11.06
C ALA A 338 19.56 -3.62 11.41
N MET A 339 18.79 -2.55 11.57
CA MET A 339 17.33 -2.62 11.70
C MET A 339 16.65 -3.25 10.48
N SER A 340 17.15 -3.02 9.26
CA SER A 340 16.54 -3.57 8.03
C SER A 340 16.93 -5.04 7.77
N ALA A 341 18.07 -5.50 8.29
CA ALA A 341 18.66 -6.83 8.04
C ALA A 341 18.59 -7.77 9.26
N TRP A 342 17.67 -7.53 10.20
CA TRP A 342 17.60 -8.16 11.52
C TRP A 342 17.71 -9.69 11.55
N LYS A 343 17.06 -10.39 10.60
CA LYS A 343 17.11 -11.87 10.53
C LYS A 343 18.49 -12.43 10.22
N LYS A 344 19.37 -11.64 9.60
CA LYS A 344 20.70 -12.08 9.16
C LYS A 344 21.80 -11.77 10.19
N ASN A 345 21.65 -10.72 11.01
CA ASN A 345 22.74 -10.21 11.87
C ASN A 345 22.28 -9.81 13.30
N LYS A 346 21.83 -10.78 14.11
CA LYS A 346 21.37 -10.56 15.49
C LYS A 346 22.46 -9.97 16.41
N THR A 347 23.70 -10.45 16.28
CA THR A 347 24.84 -10.10 17.14
C THR A 347 25.31 -8.66 16.99
N ALA A 348 25.22 -8.09 15.78
CA ALA A 348 25.62 -6.70 15.53
C ALA A 348 24.71 -5.71 16.26
N ILE A 349 23.45 -6.10 16.48
CA ILE A 349 22.43 -5.22 17.02
C ILE A 349 22.41 -5.25 18.54
N GLU A 350 22.67 -6.41 19.13
CA GLU A 350 22.91 -6.51 20.57
C GLU A 350 24.06 -5.59 21.00
N LYS A 351 25.16 -5.54 20.22
CA LYS A 351 26.26 -4.59 20.44
C LYS A 351 25.82 -3.12 20.34
N LEU A 352 25.10 -2.76 19.28
CA LEU A 352 24.55 -1.40 19.12
C LEU A 352 23.60 -1.00 20.27
N GLN A 353 22.83 -1.94 20.79
CA GLN A 353 21.90 -1.69 21.89
C GLN A 353 22.63 -1.42 23.21
N GLU A 354 23.66 -2.21 23.52
CA GLU A 354 24.51 -1.97 24.69
C GLU A 354 25.21 -0.62 24.59
N GLU A 355 25.68 -0.27 23.39
CA GLU A 355 26.32 1.01 23.13
C GLU A 355 25.35 2.19 23.33
N ILE A 356 24.14 2.12 22.76
CA ILE A 356 23.09 3.14 22.95
C ILE A 356 22.78 3.29 24.44
N LEU A 357 22.59 2.18 25.16
CA LEU A 357 22.29 2.19 26.60
C LEU A 357 23.41 2.90 27.39
N ASN A 358 24.67 2.52 27.15
CA ASN A 358 25.81 3.07 27.87
C ASN A 358 25.99 4.56 27.59
N ARG A 359 25.86 4.99 26.33
CA ARG A 359 25.95 6.41 25.95
C ARG A 359 24.81 7.23 26.57
N MET A 360 23.58 6.71 26.58
CA MET A 360 22.44 7.38 27.22
C MET A 360 22.63 7.56 28.73
N ILE A 361 23.12 6.54 29.42
CA ILE A 361 23.41 6.61 30.87
C ILE A 361 24.52 7.64 31.13
N LYS A 362 25.59 7.64 30.32
CA LYS A 362 26.69 8.63 30.41
C LYS A 362 26.20 10.07 30.20
N LYS A 363 25.15 10.26 29.40
CA LYS A 363 24.50 11.55 29.16
C LYS A 363 23.54 12.00 30.27
N GLY A 364 23.34 11.19 31.31
CA GLY A 364 22.49 11.51 32.46
C GLY A 364 21.02 11.08 32.32
N TYR A 365 20.67 10.26 31.32
CA TYR A 365 19.33 9.68 31.24
C TYR A 365 19.17 8.51 32.23
N SER A 366 17.97 8.35 32.79
CA SER A 366 17.70 7.25 33.72
C SER A 366 17.85 5.89 33.04
N LYS A 367 18.35 4.91 33.80
CA LYS A 367 18.56 3.54 33.32
C LYS A 367 17.26 2.91 32.78
N ASP A 368 16.13 3.20 33.42
CA ASP A 368 14.83 2.68 33.00
C ASP A 368 14.35 3.31 31.70
N PHE A 369 14.57 4.61 31.51
CA PHE A 369 14.29 5.28 30.24
C PHE A 369 15.15 4.72 29.11
N ALA A 370 16.46 4.59 29.33
CA ALA A 370 17.39 4.02 28.35
C ALA A 370 17.01 2.59 27.95
N LYS A 371 16.70 1.72 28.93
CA LYS A 371 16.21 0.36 28.67
C LYS A 371 14.90 0.35 27.87
N SER A 372 13.98 1.25 28.21
CA SER A 372 12.70 1.38 27.49
C SER A 372 12.92 1.77 26.03
N CYS A 373 13.77 2.76 25.76
CA CYS A 373 14.13 3.17 24.41
C CYS A 373 14.78 2.03 23.62
N VAL A 374 15.75 1.32 24.20
CA VAL A 374 16.41 0.18 23.55
C VAL A 374 15.42 -0.94 23.23
N ASN A 375 14.50 -1.27 24.14
CA ASN A 375 13.47 -2.28 23.89
C ASN A 375 12.47 -1.84 22.81
N GLN A 376 12.15 -0.54 22.73
CA GLN A 376 11.32 -0.02 21.65
C GLN A 376 12.05 -0.11 20.30
N LEU A 377 13.35 0.20 20.25
CA LEU A 377 14.20 0.02 19.06
C LEU A 377 14.20 -1.43 18.54
N LYS A 378 14.10 -2.44 19.43
CA LYS A 378 13.91 -3.85 19.03
C LYS A 378 12.61 -4.09 18.26
N GLY A 379 11.51 -3.43 18.64
CA GLY A 379 10.23 -3.56 17.92
C GLY A 379 10.27 -2.97 16.51
N PHE A 380 11.16 -2.00 16.27
CA PHE A 380 11.31 -1.31 14.99
C PHE A 380 12.13 -2.04 13.94
N SER A 381 13.04 -2.91 14.37
CA SER A 381 13.88 -3.65 13.42
C SER A 381 13.11 -4.76 12.71
N GLU A 382 12.14 -5.39 13.37
CA GLU A 382 11.36 -6.44 12.71
C GLU A 382 10.22 -5.90 11.83
N TYR A 383 9.58 -4.79 12.24
CA TYR A 383 8.42 -4.23 11.51
C TYR A 383 8.25 -2.71 11.62
N GLY A 384 9.34 -1.97 11.82
CA GLY A 384 9.28 -0.52 11.88
C GLY A 384 8.63 0.05 10.62
N PHE A 385 7.72 1.00 10.80
CA PHE A 385 6.99 1.59 9.69
C PHE A 385 7.42 3.03 9.46
N PRO A 386 7.78 3.42 8.22
CA PRO A 386 8.15 4.80 7.94
C PRO A 386 6.97 5.76 8.09
N GLU A 387 7.18 6.87 8.79
CA GLU A 387 6.20 7.95 8.96
C GLU A 387 5.76 8.52 7.60
N SER A 388 6.72 8.75 6.70
CA SER A 388 6.45 9.32 5.38
C SER A 388 5.56 8.42 4.52
N HIS A 389 5.74 7.10 4.65
CA HIS A 389 4.93 6.10 3.98
C HIS A 389 3.53 6.01 4.60
N ALA A 390 3.43 6.03 5.93
CA ALA A 390 2.17 6.08 6.64
C ALA A 390 1.35 7.32 6.26
N ALA A 391 1.99 8.49 6.16
CA ALA A 391 1.34 9.73 5.79
C ALA A 391 0.81 9.71 4.35
N SER A 392 1.55 9.08 3.43
CA SER A 392 1.08 8.87 2.05
C SER A 392 -0.21 8.05 2.01
N PHE A 393 -0.28 6.97 2.78
CA PHE A 393 -1.49 6.14 2.84
C PHE A 393 -2.64 6.80 3.61
N ALA A 394 -2.35 7.59 4.64
CA ALA A 394 -3.37 8.32 5.40
C ALA A 394 -4.18 9.28 4.52
N LEU A 395 -3.56 9.90 3.49
CA LEU A 395 -4.26 10.75 2.53
C LEU A 395 -5.34 9.97 1.76
N LEU A 396 -5.02 8.76 1.30
CA LEU A 396 -5.97 7.90 0.59
C LEU A 396 -7.03 7.34 1.51
N ALA A 397 -6.64 6.92 2.72
CA ALA A 397 -7.57 6.44 3.75
C ALA A 397 -8.60 7.52 4.08
N TYR A 398 -8.15 8.75 4.32
CA TYR A 398 -9.02 9.88 4.59
C TYR A 398 -9.92 10.23 3.40
N ALA A 399 -9.38 10.29 2.17
CA ALA A 399 -10.18 10.53 0.98
C ALA A 399 -11.26 9.45 0.80
N SER A 400 -10.93 8.18 0.99
CA SER A 400 -11.89 7.07 0.98
C SER A 400 -13.00 7.26 2.01
N ALA A 401 -12.66 7.59 3.26
CA ALA A 401 -13.64 7.82 4.31
C ALA A 401 -14.54 9.03 4.03
N TYR A 402 -13.96 10.14 3.54
CA TYR A 402 -14.68 11.35 3.19
C TYR A 402 -15.70 11.09 2.07
N LEU A 403 -15.27 10.44 0.98
CA LEU A 403 -16.16 10.14 -0.14
C LEU A 403 -17.24 9.13 0.26
N ARG A 404 -16.90 8.12 1.09
CA ARG A 404 -17.89 7.17 1.62
C ARG A 404 -18.94 7.86 2.49
N TYR A 405 -18.53 8.79 3.35
CA TYR A 405 -19.44 9.49 4.25
C TYR A 405 -20.40 10.44 3.52
N TYR A 406 -19.88 11.30 2.64
CA TYR A 406 -20.67 12.34 1.96
C TYR A 406 -21.34 11.86 0.66
N TYR A 407 -20.75 10.87 0.00
CA TYR A 407 -21.21 10.36 -1.30
C TYR A 407 -21.30 8.82 -1.31
N PRO A 408 -22.04 8.21 -0.37
CA PRO A 408 -22.03 6.76 -0.18
C PRO A 408 -22.54 5.99 -1.40
N ALA A 409 -23.49 6.52 -2.17
CA ALA A 409 -24.01 5.86 -3.37
C ALA A 409 -22.95 5.81 -4.49
N GLU A 410 -22.32 6.94 -4.78
CA GLU A 410 -21.26 7.04 -5.78
C GLU A 410 -20.01 6.25 -5.37
N TYR A 411 -19.66 6.28 -4.08
CA TYR A 411 -18.54 5.49 -3.53
C TYR A 411 -18.82 3.99 -3.60
N ALA A 412 -20.01 3.54 -3.18
CA ALA A 412 -20.42 2.13 -3.27
C ALA A 412 -20.40 1.62 -4.71
N ALA A 413 -20.93 2.40 -5.66
CA ALA A 413 -20.83 2.06 -7.08
C ALA A 413 -19.36 1.98 -7.54
N ALA A 414 -18.50 2.91 -7.11
CA ALA A 414 -17.10 2.94 -7.51
C ALA A 414 -16.30 1.75 -6.97
N ILE A 415 -16.48 1.37 -5.70
CA ILE A 415 -15.78 0.24 -5.09
C ILE A 415 -16.26 -1.10 -5.66
N LEU A 416 -17.57 -1.28 -5.89
CA LEU A 416 -18.12 -2.48 -6.54
C LEU A 416 -17.51 -2.67 -7.94
N ASN A 417 -17.46 -1.61 -8.74
CA ASN A 417 -16.87 -1.64 -10.08
C ASN A 417 -15.33 -1.80 -10.09
N SER A 418 -14.69 -1.76 -8.93
CA SER A 418 -13.24 -1.87 -8.76
C SER A 418 -12.80 -3.19 -8.13
N GLN A 419 -13.75 -4.09 -7.84
CA GLN A 419 -13.47 -5.44 -7.39
C GLN A 419 -12.72 -6.27 -8.46
N PRO A 420 -11.90 -7.26 -8.06
CA PRO A 420 -11.59 -7.65 -6.67
C PRO A 420 -10.64 -6.64 -5.99
N MET A 421 -11.02 -6.14 -4.81
CA MET A 421 -10.15 -5.30 -3.96
C MET A 421 -10.67 -5.25 -2.51
N GLY A 422 -9.78 -4.91 -1.58
CA GLY A 422 -10.12 -4.79 -0.16
C GLY A 422 -10.38 -6.14 0.51
N PHE A 423 -10.94 -6.11 1.72
CA PHE A 423 -11.17 -7.30 2.55
C PHE A 423 -12.56 -7.93 2.37
N TYR A 424 -13.49 -7.19 1.79
CA TYR A 424 -14.90 -7.51 1.85
C TYR A 424 -15.50 -7.83 0.47
N PRO A 425 -16.30 -8.91 0.35
CA PRO A 425 -16.95 -9.25 -0.90
C PRO A 425 -18.04 -8.24 -1.27
N PRO A 426 -18.47 -8.20 -2.54
CA PRO A 426 -19.53 -7.29 -3.01
C PRO A 426 -20.79 -7.27 -2.14
N ALA A 427 -21.23 -8.43 -1.63
CA ALA A 427 -22.43 -8.52 -0.79
C ALA A 427 -22.31 -7.70 0.51
N GLN A 428 -21.15 -7.70 1.15
CA GLN A 428 -20.93 -6.94 2.38
C GLN A 428 -20.80 -5.44 2.11
N ILE A 429 -20.20 -5.07 0.96
CA ILE A 429 -20.15 -3.67 0.49
C ILE A 429 -21.57 -3.15 0.19
N ILE A 430 -22.44 -3.99 -0.39
CA ILE A 430 -23.83 -3.65 -0.65
C ILE A 430 -24.59 -3.42 0.65
N ASN A 431 -24.45 -4.34 1.62
CA ASN A 431 -25.07 -4.19 2.93
C ASN A 431 -24.58 -2.93 3.65
N ASP A 432 -23.27 -2.65 3.58
CA ASP A 432 -22.70 -1.42 4.12
C ASP A 432 -23.31 -0.17 3.46
N ALA A 433 -23.47 -0.15 2.13
CA ALA A 433 -24.14 0.97 1.48
C ALA A 433 -25.59 1.15 1.98
N GLN A 434 -26.32 0.05 2.19
CA GLN A 434 -27.69 0.07 2.70
C GLN A 434 -27.78 0.60 4.14
N THR A 435 -26.87 0.20 5.03
CA THR A 435 -26.82 0.75 6.41
C THR A 435 -26.53 2.25 6.41
N HIS A 436 -25.84 2.76 5.39
CA HIS A 436 -25.62 4.18 5.16
C HIS A 436 -26.77 4.87 4.41
N GLY A 437 -27.93 4.22 4.29
CA GLY A 437 -29.14 4.78 3.68
C GLY A 437 -29.10 4.84 2.15
N VAL A 438 -28.22 4.08 1.49
CA VAL A 438 -28.25 3.93 0.03
C VAL A 438 -29.30 2.90 -0.34
N LYS A 439 -30.31 3.29 -1.13
CA LYS A 439 -31.24 2.33 -1.73
C LYS A 439 -30.52 1.53 -2.83
N VAL A 440 -30.44 0.22 -2.67
CA VAL A 440 -29.80 -0.67 -3.65
C VAL A 440 -30.88 -1.35 -4.47
N LEU A 441 -30.94 -1.06 -5.76
CA LEU A 441 -31.83 -1.74 -6.69
C LEU A 441 -31.18 -3.03 -7.20
N PRO A 442 -31.91 -4.16 -7.23
CA PRO A 442 -31.39 -5.44 -7.67
C PRO A 442 -30.99 -5.36 -9.15
N ILE A 443 -30.18 -6.33 -9.58
CA ILE A 443 -29.84 -6.49 -10.99
C ILE A 443 -31.13 -6.73 -11.78
N ASP A 444 -31.30 -5.98 -12.87
CA ASP A 444 -32.48 -5.98 -13.71
C ASP A 444 -32.01 -5.96 -15.17
N ILE A 445 -32.43 -6.92 -15.99
CA ILE A 445 -31.96 -7.06 -17.37
C ILE A 445 -32.26 -5.83 -18.23
N ASN A 446 -33.34 -5.11 -17.92
CA ASN A 446 -33.78 -3.94 -18.65
C ASN A 446 -33.15 -2.65 -18.10
N LYS A 447 -32.90 -2.56 -16.80
CA LYS A 447 -32.42 -1.31 -16.16
C LYS A 447 -30.92 -1.30 -15.87
N SER A 448 -30.32 -2.45 -15.61
CA SER A 448 -28.90 -2.56 -15.28
C SER A 448 -28.01 -2.31 -16.49
N LYS A 449 -26.87 -1.69 -16.22
CA LYS A 449 -25.75 -1.60 -17.16
C LYS A 449 -24.72 -2.67 -16.80
N TRP A 450 -23.66 -2.78 -17.59
CA TRP A 450 -22.52 -3.61 -17.21
C TRP A 450 -21.99 -3.27 -15.82
N PHE A 451 -21.67 -1.99 -15.60
CA PHE A 451 -21.19 -1.48 -14.31
C PHE A 451 -22.32 -0.96 -13.44
N THR A 452 -22.16 -1.10 -12.13
CA THR A 452 -23.03 -0.49 -11.11
C THR A 452 -22.97 1.03 -11.23
N PHE A 453 -24.10 1.72 -11.11
CA PHE A 453 -24.12 3.18 -11.19
C PHE A 453 -25.07 3.80 -10.18
N ALA A 454 -24.73 4.98 -9.68
CA ALA A 454 -25.62 5.79 -8.86
C ALA A 454 -26.73 6.40 -9.71
N LEU A 455 -27.97 6.34 -9.20
CA LEU A 455 -29.12 6.96 -9.83
C LEU A 455 -29.07 8.48 -9.69
N LYS A 456 -29.65 9.19 -10.66
CA LYS A 456 -29.66 10.66 -10.64
C LYS A 456 -30.48 11.16 -9.45
N ASN A 457 -30.00 12.23 -8.81
CA ASN A 457 -30.69 12.99 -7.75
C ASN A 457 -31.27 12.13 -6.61
N SER A 458 -30.68 10.96 -6.35
CA SER A 458 -31.16 10.05 -5.33
C SER A 458 -29.96 9.38 -4.64
N LYS A 459 -30.16 9.00 -3.38
CA LYS A 459 -29.20 8.19 -2.63
C LYS A 459 -29.44 6.71 -2.95
N ALA A 460 -29.28 6.35 -4.23
CA ALA A 460 -29.60 5.02 -4.72
C ALA A 460 -28.60 4.54 -5.77
N ILE A 461 -28.39 3.23 -5.86
CA ILE A 461 -27.56 2.58 -6.89
C ILE A 461 -28.35 1.50 -7.62
N GLN A 462 -28.09 1.35 -8.91
CA GLN A 462 -28.53 0.21 -9.73
C GLN A 462 -27.35 -0.75 -9.86
N LEU A 463 -27.51 -1.99 -9.38
CA LEU A 463 -26.45 -3.00 -9.48
C LEU A 463 -26.13 -3.35 -10.93
N GLY A 464 -24.85 -3.46 -11.25
CA GLY A 464 -24.38 -3.79 -12.59
C GLY A 464 -24.34 -5.29 -12.86
N LEU A 465 -24.55 -5.66 -14.11
CA LEU A 465 -24.52 -7.04 -14.60
C LEU A 465 -23.15 -7.71 -14.44
N HIS A 466 -22.05 -6.96 -14.33
CA HIS A 466 -20.71 -7.50 -14.06
C HIS A 466 -20.60 -8.23 -12.70
N LEU A 467 -21.58 -8.08 -11.80
CA LEU A 467 -21.64 -8.81 -10.54
C LEU A 467 -22.24 -10.21 -10.70
N VAL A 468 -22.89 -10.51 -11.83
CA VAL A 468 -23.41 -11.85 -12.12
C VAL A 468 -22.26 -12.77 -12.49
N LYS A 469 -22.06 -13.81 -11.70
CA LYS A 469 -21.03 -14.82 -11.96
C LYS A 469 -21.29 -15.46 -13.33
N TYR A 470 -20.22 -15.63 -14.12
CA TYR A 470 -20.24 -16.22 -15.47
C TYR A 470 -20.85 -15.39 -16.60
N LEU A 471 -21.44 -14.23 -16.31
CA LEU A 471 -21.85 -13.32 -17.38
C LEU A 471 -20.62 -12.54 -17.87
N SER A 472 -20.36 -12.59 -19.18
CA SER A 472 -19.27 -11.85 -19.82
C SER A 472 -19.73 -10.52 -20.40
N ILE A 473 -18.79 -9.57 -20.56
CA ILE A 473 -19.09 -8.28 -21.20
C ILE A 473 -19.53 -8.49 -22.67
N LYS A 474 -19.04 -9.53 -23.34
CA LYS A 474 -19.43 -9.87 -24.72
C LYS A 474 -20.91 -10.25 -24.77
N GLN A 475 -21.37 -11.12 -23.88
CA GLN A 475 -22.79 -11.49 -23.78
C GLN A 475 -23.66 -10.28 -23.45
N TYR A 476 -23.23 -9.42 -22.51
CA TYR A 476 -23.95 -8.17 -22.22
C TYR A 476 -24.09 -7.28 -23.46
N LEU A 477 -23.05 -7.14 -24.28
CA LEU A 477 -23.11 -6.33 -25.49
C LEU A 477 -24.07 -6.92 -26.54
N ILE A 478 -24.19 -8.25 -26.62
CA ILE A 478 -25.18 -8.93 -27.47
C ILE A 478 -26.60 -8.59 -26.99
N LEU A 479 -26.88 -8.83 -25.70
CA LEU A 479 -28.17 -8.52 -25.08
C LEU A 479 -28.54 -7.04 -25.24
N LYS A 480 -27.57 -6.14 -25.10
CA LYS A 480 -27.78 -4.70 -25.31
C LYS A 480 -28.20 -4.38 -26.75
N LYS A 481 -27.57 -5.00 -27.75
CA LYS A 481 -27.91 -4.79 -29.16
C LYS A 481 -29.29 -5.33 -29.51
N ILE A 482 -29.67 -6.47 -28.94
CA ILE A 482 -31.00 -7.05 -29.08
C ILE A 482 -32.03 -6.08 -28.51
N LYS A 483 -31.84 -5.66 -27.26
CA LYS A 483 -32.70 -4.70 -26.57
C LYS A 483 -32.88 -3.38 -27.34
N GLU A 484 -31.83 -2.87 -27.96
CA GLU A 484 -31.87 -1.68 -28.81
C GLU A 484 -32.77 -1.84 -30.04
N LYS A 485 -32.97 -3.07 -30.52
CA LYS A 485 -33.85 -3.40 -31.66
C LYS A 485 -35.28 -3.75 -31.22
N THR A 486 -35.43 -4.55 -30.16
CA THR A 486 -36.71 -5.17 -29.79
C THR A 486 -37.42 -4.47 -28.62
N GLY A 487 -36.74 -3.55 -27.95
CA GLY A 487 -37.25 -2.86 -26.77
C GLY A 487 -36.92 -3.60 -25.48
N ASP A 488 -37.67 -3.31 -24.40
CA ASP A 488 -37.48 -3.98 -23.11
C ASP A 488 -37.91 -5.46 -23.20
N PHE A 489 -37.11 -6.35 -22.61
CA PHE A 489 -37.43 -7.76 -22.53
C PHE A 489 -38.65 -7.97 -21.64
N THR A 490 -39.67 -8.66 -22.16
CA THR A 490 -40.93 -8.91 -21.46
C THR A 490 -41.02 -10.30 -20.83
N SER A 491 -40.22 -11.27 -21.29
CA SER A 491 -40.18 -12.63 -20.75
C SER A 491 -38.80 -13.27 -20.97
N ILE A 492 -38.55 -14.42 -20.32
CA ILE A 492 -37.29 -15.16 -20.43
C ILE A 492 -37.18 -15.83 -21.81
N GLU A 493 -38.29 -16.33 -22.34
CA GLU A 493 -38.39 -17.01 -23.62
C GLU A 493 -37.95 -16.08 -24.75
N LYS A 494 -38.41 -14.82 -24.74
CA LYS A 494 -37.95 -13.82 -25.72
C LYS A 494 -36.47 -13.53 -25.64
N ILE A 495 -35.88 -13.52 -24.43
CA ILE A 495 -34.43 -13.35 -24.29
C ILE A 495 -33.71 -14.52 -24.96
N TRP A 496 -34.23 -15.74 -24.79
CA TRP A 496 -33.66 -16.93 -25.40
C TRP A 496 -33.81 -16.93 -26.93
N GLU A 497 -35.01 -16.65 -27.43
CA GLU A 497 -35.32 -16.58 -28.87
C GLU A 497 -34.51 -15.52 -29.59
N GLU A 498 -34.32 -14.34 -28.98
CA GLU A 498 -33.61 -13.23 -29.61
C GLU A 498 -32.08 -13.33 -29.46
N ALA A 499 -31.58 -14.15 -28.51
CA ALA A 499 -30.15 -14.32 -28.24
C ALA A 499 -29.54 -15.62 -28.78
N ALA A 500 -30.36 -16.59 -29.20
CA ALA A 500 -29.96 -17.75 -30.00
C ALA A 500 -29.53 -17.30 -31.41
#